data_AF-A0A5A9FF10-F1
#
_entry.id   AF-A0A5A9FF10-F1
#
_cell.length_a   1.000
_cell.length_b   1.000
_cell.length_c   1.000
_cell.angle_alpha   90.00
_cell.angle_beta   90.00
_cell.angle_gamma   90.00
#
_symmetry.space_group_name_H-M   'P 1'
#
loop_
_entity.id
_entity.type
_entity.pdbx_description
1 polymer ?
#
loop_
_entity_poly.entity_id
_entity_poly.type
_entity_poly.pdbx_seq_one_letter_code
_entity_poly.pdbx_strand_id
1 'polypeptide(L)'
;MGQLDLTGPSIRLTLPPHGRMALAGAALALSVMVAGGTARAQPSFDCKAASTPVEKAICADPKLADADSEIADAYKTLQALSGTADRERLRAEQKAWLAQRNQCATAGSSVATCLGPVLDARRTALAESVPKAVTALAAIVDGIAADPAGAGKRLAEIRGGLGKGWTAYALRFGPSPDRAKADALLREAVEGIEDPYSRETASGVDLTTDEGFLTALRVVSDDVEMAWPCSVMERRGAAAWKAMEPLYGSNRDNFGAHPACPDDNALLASPAWTAVDDLLAPMLEAASNRTGTIRFASYRQMAIDRMKSAVDPRLFLADAPELAALVKDAAGWSNPRWIAPGWGERLRAAVDGAVAAWTPQIAGRYSIGTAEARRIAEAVAAQGLGGSMGLIADNLELQKDTRLPDWLRGSWSWTGSAEDTPFGGPAGKARIDATGICVGSECGGYDVAGQGEDAPFDPKEVKAAGVSPAPNAAKQAVSLAPVSAGFSLTMVPLTGGNVLVTGTAKPLLLKREGK
;
A
#
# COMPACT_ATOMS: atom_id res chain seq x y z
N MET A 1 21.79 -17.37 -2.13
CA MET A 1 22.14 -16.04 -2.70
C MET A 1 20.93 -15.53 -3.43
N GLY A 2 20.34 -14.44 -2.94
CA GLY A 2 19.06 -13.90 -3.37
C GLY A 2 18.48 -13.06 -2.24
N GLN A 3 19.06 -11.88 -2.04
CA GLN A 3 18.64 -10.89 -1.04
C GLN A 3 17.47 -10.10 -1.64
N LEU A 4 16.31 -10.12 -0.97
CA LEU A 4 15.17 -9.27 -1.33
C LEU A 4 15.55 -7.81 -1.01
N ASP A 5 15.98 -7.10 -2.04
CA ASP A 5 16.30 -5.68 -2.01
C ASP A 5 14.97 -4.90 -2.13
N LEU A 6 14.56 -4.23 -1.06
CA LEU A 6 13.34 -3.38 -1.03
C LEU A 6 13.60 -1.96 -1.55
N THR A 7 14.65 -1.78 -2.36
CA THR A 7 14.89 -0.54 -3.10
C THR A 7 14.55 -0.76 -4.58
N GLY A 8 13.31 -0.44 -4.96
CA GLY A 8 12.88 -0.52 -6.36
C GLY A 8 13.53 0.58 -7.22
N PRO A 9 14.04 0.30 -8.44
CA PRO A 9 14.34 1.34 -9.41
C PRO A 9 13.05 1.80 -10.09
N SER A 10 12.90 3.11 -10.29
CA SER A 10 11.78 3.73 -10.99
C SER A 10 11.69 3.23 -12.45
N ILE A 11 10.78 2.29 -12.73
CA ILE A 11 10.47 1.85 -14.10
C ILE A 11 9.54 2.88 -14.74
N ARG A 12 10.07 3.66 -15.69
CA ARG A 12 9.27 4.48 -16.61
C ARG A 12 8.61 3.56 -17.64
N LEU A 13 7.28 3.50 -17.66
CA LEU A 13 6.50 2.83 -18.71
C LEU A 13 6.52 3.67 -20.00
N THR A 14 7.09 3.11 -21.06
CA THR A 14 6.94 3.59 -22.45
C THR A 14 5.84 2.79 -23.15
N LEU A 15 4.77 3.45 -23.60
CA LEU A 15 3.71 2.85 -24.40
C LEU A 15 4.07 2.90 -25.91
N PRO A 16 3.95 1.80 -26.68
CA PRO A 16 4.03 1.82 -28.14
C PRO A 16 2.66 2.12 -28.82
N PRO A 17 2.66 2.54 -30.11
CA PRO A 17 1.58 3.29 -30.73
C PRO A 17 0.44 2.42 -31.28
N HIS A 18 -0.80 2.89 -31.15
CA HIS A 18 -1.99 2.26 -31.73
C HIS A 18 -2.01 2.37 -33.26
N GLY A 19 -2.06 1.22 -33.93
CA GLY A 19 -2.37 1.09 -35.35
C GLY A 19 -3.85 1.37 -35.63
N ARG A 20 -4.09 2.13 -36.70
CA ARG A 20 -5.41 2.50 -37.23
C ARG A 20 -6.07 1.31 -37.95
N MET A 21 -7.33 0.99 -37.63
CA MET A 21 -8.24 0.35 -38.60
C MET A 21 -9.63 0.97 -38.52
N ALA A 22 -10.19 1.20 -39.69
CA ALA A 22 -11.37 2.01 -39.97
C ALA A 22 -12.66 1.18 -40.06
N LEU A 23 -13.72 1.75 -39.48
CA LEU A 23 -15.16 1.77 -39.85
C LEU A 23 -15.76 0.70 -40.78
N ALA A 24 -16.87 0.09 -40.34
CA ALA A 24 -18.22 0.35 -40.92
C ALA A 24 -19.34 -0.48 -40.21
N GLY A 25 -20.49 0.17 -39.86
CA GLY A 25 -21.80 -0.52 -39.84
C GLY A 25 -22.74 -0.39 -38.62
N ALA A 26 -23.41 0.76 -38.50
CA ALA A 26 -24.83 0.96 -38.07
C ALA A 26 -25.38 0.50 -36.68
N ALA A 27 -25.39 1.46 -35.74
CA ALA A 27 -26.48 1.94 -34.87
C ALA A 27 -27.46 0.97 -34.14
N LEU A 28 -27.37 0.94 -32.80
CA LEU A 28 -28.46 1.35 -31.90
C LEU A 28 -27.87 1.88 -30.58
N ALA A 29 -28.26 3.11 -30.22
CA ALA A 29 -27.66 3.90 -29.15
C ALA A 29 -28.04 3.42 -27.75
N LEU A 30 -27.02 3.13 -26.92
CA LEU A 30 -27.09 3.26 -25.47
C LEU A 30 -25.87 4.08 -25.03
N SER A 31 -26.06 5.37 -24.82
CA SER A 31 -25.04 6.30 -24.33
C SER A 31 -24.66 5.95 -22.90
N VAL A 32 -23.69 5.05 -22.73
CA VAL A 32 -22.93 4.97 -21.48
C VAL A 32 -21.94 6.13 -21.50
N MET A 33 -22.22 7.16 -20.69
CA MET A 33 -21.24 8.19 -20.38
C MET A 33 -20.12 7.54 -19.57
N VAL A 34 -19.10 7.03 -20.28
CA VAL A 34 -17.79 6.79 -19.71
C VAL A 34 -17.20 8.17 -19.43
N ALA A 35 -17.39 8.67 -18.21
CA ALA A 35 -16.60 9.76 -17.66
C ALA A 35 -15.19 9.22 -17.33
N GLY A 36 -14.50 8.68 -18.32
CA GLY A 36 -13.05 8.54 -18.34
C GLY A 36 -12.47 9.88 -18.72
N GLY A 37 -12.66 10.88 -17.86
CA GLY A 37 -11.93 12.12 -17.98
C GLY A 37 -10.48 11.81 -17.66
N THR A 38 -9.62 11.79 -18.67
CA THR A 38 -8.22 12.14 -18.42
C THR A 38 -8.28 13.51 -17.75
N ALA A 39 -7.97 13.56 -16.44
CA ALA A 39 -7.86 14.83 -15.75
C ALA A 39 -6.84 15.63 -16.56
N ARG A 40 -7.32 16.63 -17.31
CA ARG A 40 -6.47 17.47 -18.14
C ARG A 40 -5.60 18.23 -17.14
N ALA A 41 -4.29 18.05 -17.20
CA ALA A 41 -3.30 18.84 -16.47
C ALA A 41 -3.78 20.29 -16.33
N GLN A 42 -4.04 20.73 -15.10
CA GLN A 42 -4.48 22.09 -14.83
C GLN A 42 -3.31 22.86 -14.23
N PRO A 43 -2.94 24.02 -14.78
CA PRO A 43 -1.95 24.87 -14.14
C PRO A 43 -2.50 25.43 -12.83
N SER A 44 -1.65 26.12 -12.08
CA SER A 44 -1.98 26.71 -10.77
C SER A 44 -3.02 27.86 -10.81
N PHE A 45 -3.60 28.13 -11.97
CA PHE A 45 -4.58 29.20 -12.22
C PHE A 45 -5.68 28.75 -13.20
N ASP A 46 -6.82 29.45 -13.18
CA ASP A 46 -7.93 29.15 -14.11
C ASP A 46 -7.57 29.54 -15.55
N CYS A 47 -7.42 28.55 -16.43
CA CYS A 47 -7.16 28.76 -17.84
C CYS A 47 -8.20 29.60 -18.57
N LYS A 48 -9.44 29.70 -18.06
CA LYS A 48 -10.47 30.60 -18.63
C LYS A 48 -10.15 32.07 -18.36
N ALA A 49 -9.39 32.36 -17.30
CA ALA A 49 -8.93 33.69 -16.94
C ALA A 49 -7.57 34.05 -17.57
N ALA A 50 -6.94 33.13 -18.32
CA ALA A 50 -5.65 33.34 -18.96
C ALA A 50 -5.69 34.52 -19.96
N SER A 51 -4.89 35.55 -19.68
CA SER A 51 -4.87 36.81 -20.42
C SER A 51 -3.56 37.03 -21.17
N THR A 52 -2.44 36.55 -20.63
CA THR A 52 -1.10 36.76 -21.21
C THR A 52 -0.70 35.67 -22.22
N PRO A 53 0.23 35.94 -23.14
CA PRO A 53 0.76 34.92 -24.05
C PRO A 53 1.37 33.72 -23.30
N VAL A 54 2.02 33.97 -22.17
CA VAL A 54 2.60 32.92 -21.31
C VAL A 54 1.52 32.05 -20.69
N GLU A 55 0.50 32.63 -20.06
CA GLU A 55 -0.61 31.88 -19.46
C GLU A 55 -1.34 31.03 -20.50
N LYS A 56 -1.59 31.60 -21.69
CA LYS A 56 -2.23 30.86 -22.80
C LYS A 56 -1.37 29.70 -23.29
N ALA A 57 -0.05 29.87 -23.35
CA ALA A 57 0.86 28.80 -23.73
C ALA A 57 0.90 27.67 -22.68
N ILE A 58 0.92 28.02 -21.39
CA ILE A 58 0.84 27.04 -20.29
C ILE A 58 -0.48 26.26 -20.37
N CYS A 59 -1.61 26.92 -20.58
CA CYS A 59 -2.92 26.28 -20.71
C CYS A 59 -3.08 25.40 -21.96
N ALA A 60 -2.33 25.69 -23.02
CA ALA A 60 -2.38 24.94 -24.27
C ALA A 60 -1.54 23.65 -24.23
N ASP A 61 -0.52 23.58 -23.39
CA ASP A 61 0.40 22.45 -23.29
C ASP A 61 0.28 21.75 -21.91
N PRO A 62 -0.23 20.51 -21.86
CA PRO A 62 -0.37 19.75 -20.61
C PRO A 62 0.93 19.66 -19.79
N LYS A 63 2.10 19.53 -20.44
CA LYS A 63 3.37 19.42 -19.71
C LYS A 63 3.77 20.71 -19.02
N LEU A 64 3.46 21.85 -19.64
CA LEU A 64 3.70 23.16 -19.04
C LEU A 64 2.71 23.43 -17.91
N ALA A 65 1.46 22.99 -18.08
CA ALA A 65 0.44 23.06 -17.03
C ALA A 65 0.84 22.25 -15.78
N ASP A 66 1.28 21.00 -15.97
CA ASP A 66 1.77 20.16 -14.88
C ASP A 66 2.95 20.82 -14.16
N ALA A 67 3.96 21.29 -14.90
CA ALA A 67 5.12 21.95 -14.31
C ALA A 67 4.75 23.23 -13.53
N ASP A 68 3.79 24.02 -14.03
CA ASP A 68 3.29 25.21 -13.32
C ASP A 68 2.58 24.85 -12.00
N SER A 69 1.75 23.79 -12.01
CA SER A 69 1.11 23.28 -10.78
C SER A 69 2.15 22.80 -9.77
N GLU A 70 3.11 21.96 -10.20
CA GLU A 70 4.17 21.43 -9.33
C GLU A 70 5.04 22.54 -8.71
N ILE A 71 5.33 23.61 -9.46
CA ILE A 71 6.03 24.79 -8.94
C ILE A 71 5.20 25.51 -7.87
N ALA A 72 3.90 25.68 -8.10
CA ALA A 72 3.02 26.36 -7.16
C ALA A 72 2.88 25.58 -5.85
N ASP A 73 2.73 24.26 -5.93
CA ASP A 73 2.63 23.37 -4.77
C ASP A 73 3.93 23.39 -3.95
N ALA A 74 5.09 23.19 -4.61
CA ALA A 74 6.38 23.23 -3.93
C ALA A 74 6.66 24.61 -3.29
N TYR A 75 6.30 25.70 -3.97
CA TYR A 75 6.41 27.05 -3.43
C TYR A 75 5.53 27.25 -2.18
N LYS A 76 4.28 26.78 -2.21
CA LYS A 76 3.35 26.84 -1.08
C LYS A 76 3.88 26.06 0.12
N THR A 77 4.36 24.84 -0.11
CA THR A 77 4.98 23.99 0.92
C THR A 77 6.19 24.68 1.55
N LEU A 78 7.11 25.21 0.75
CA LEU A 78 8.27 25.93 1.27
C LEU A 78 7.89 27.18 2.06
N GLN A 79 6.86 27.91 1.64
CA GLN A 79 6.33 29.06 2.39
C GLN A 79 5.77 28.66 3.75
N ALA A 80 5.19 27.47 3.86
CA ALA A 80 4.65 26.93 5.11
C ALA A 80 5.76 26.42 6.06
N LEU A 81 6.84 25.85 5.50
CA LEU A 81 7.99 25.32 6.23
C LEU A 81 9.03 26.37 6.65
N SER A 82 8.93 27.60 6.13
CA SER A 82 9.96 28.63 6.33
C SER A 82 9.62 29.59 7.48
N GLY A 83 10.67 30.06 8.17
CA GLY A 83 10.59 31.19 9.10
C GLY A 83 10.35 32.52 8.38
N THR A 84 10.03 33.59 9.12
CA THR A 84 9.61 34.88 8.52
C THR A 84 10.63 35.43 7.52
N ALA A 85 11.92 35.46 7.85
CA ALA A 85 12.96 35.99 6.97
C ALA A 85 13.12 35.17 5.68
N ASP A 86 13.16 33.84 5.79
CA ASP A 86 13.30 32.94 4.64
C ASP A 86 12.09 33.02 3.70
N ARG A 87 10.88 33.24 4.24
CA ARG A 87 9.67 33.45 3.45
C ARG A 87 9.73 34.72 2.61
N GLU A 88 10.20 35.82 3.18
CA GLU A 88 10.34 37.07 2.41
C GLU A 88 11.39 36.91 1.31
N ARG A 89 12.50 36.22 1.60
CA ARG A 89 13.50 35.87 0.58
C ARG A 89 12.88 35.02 -0.54
N LEU A 90 12.18 33.95 -0.20
CA LEU A 90 11.54 33.06 -1.17
C LEU A 90 10.48 33.79 -2.03
N ARG A 91 9.73 34.74 -1.46
CA ARG A 91 8.82 35.62 -2.22
C ARG A 91 9.56 36.50 -3.21
N ALA A 92 10.68 37.10 -2.80
CA ALA A 92 11.48 37.93 -3.69
C ALA A 92 12.05 37.11 -4.85
N GLU A 93 12.59 35.91 -4.56
CA GLU A 93 13.09 34.97 -5.57
C GLU A 93 11.99 34.53 -6.54
N GLN A 94 10.79 34.18 -6.04
CA GLN A 94 9.67 33.76 -6.89
C GLN A 94 9.19 34.91 -7.78
N LYS A 95 9.14 36.15 -7.28
CA LYS A 95 8.79 37.33 -8.09
C LYS A 95 9.81 37.60 -9.19
N ALA A 96 11.11 37.50 -8.89
CA ALA A 96 12.17 37.65 -9.87
C ALA A 96 12.08 36.56 -10.96
N TRP A 97 11.83 35.31 -10.55
CA TRP A 97 11.62 34.21 -11.48
C TRP A 97 10.37 34.41 -12.38
N LEU A 98 9.26 34.89 -11.83
CA LEU A 98 8.06 35.20 -12.64
C LEU A 98 8.36 36.27 -13.70
N ALA A 99 9.17 37.29 -13.37
CA ALA A 99 9.61 38.28 -14.33
C ALA A 99 10.48 37.66 -15.45
N GLN A 100 11.40 36.74 -15.09
CA GLN A 100 12.19 35.98 -16.06
C GLN A 100 11.30 35.12 -16.97
N ARG A 101 10.37 34.34 -16.40
CA ARG A 101 9.41 33.50 -17.12
C ARG A 101 8.61 34.31 -18.14
N ASN A 102 8.18 35.52 -17.76
CA ASN A 102 7.35 36.36 -18.61
C ASN A 102 8.11 36.96 -19.81
N GLN A 103 9.44 36.96 -19.82
CA GLN A 103 10.23 37.37 -20.99
C GLN A 103 10.06 36.41 -22.18
N CYS A 104 9.58 35.19 -21.94
CA CYS A 104 9.24 34.25 -23.02
C CYS A 104 8.12 34.75 -23.93
N ALA A 105 7.30 35.72 -23.51
CA ALA A 105 6.27 36.33 -24.35
C ALA A 105 6.85 37.06 -25.57
N THR A 106 8.10 37.52 -25.50
CA THR A 106 8.78 38.29 -26.56
C THR A 106 10.02 37.58 -27.10
N ALA A 107 10.19 36.29 -26.82
CA ALA A 107 11.32 35.51 -27.33
C ALA A 107 11.26 35.36 -28.86
N GLY A 108 12.42 35.19 -29.50
CA GLY A 108 12.51 34.91 -30.94
C GLY A 108 12.05 33.50 -31.36
N SER A 109 11.78 32.63 -30.38
CA SER A 109 11.21 31.30 -30.54
C SER A 109 9.73 31.28 -30.12
N SER A 110 9.03 30.15 -30.29
CA SER A 110 7.66 30.04 -29.76
C SER A 110 7.65 30.18 -28.23
N VAL A 111 6.60 30.78 -27.67
CA VAL A 111 6.45 30.98 -26.21
C VAL A 111 6.60 29.65 -25.46
N ALA A 112 5.97 28.58 -25.95
CA ALA A 112 6.06 27.24 -25.36
C ALA A 112 7.50 26.68 -25.36
N THR A 113 8.24 26.86 -26.47
CA THR A 113 9.65 26.43 -26.58
C THR A 113 10.54 27.17 -25.59
N CYS A 114 10.28 28.46 -25.32
CA CYS A 114 11.00 29.21 -24.31
C CYS A 114 10.63 28.79 -22.88
N LEU A 115 9.34 28.51 -22.61
CA LEU A 115 8.83 28.23 -21.27
C LEU A 115 9.35 26.90 -20.70
N GLY A 116 9.44 25.85 -21.52
CA GLY A 116 9.79 24.50 -21.04
C GLY A 116 11.01 24.48 -20.11
N PRO A 117 12.20 24.92 -20.57
CA PRO A 117 13.41 24.97 -19.73
C PRO A 117 13.28 25.87 -18.50
N VAL A 118 12.53 26.98 -18.58
CA VAL A 118 12.36 27.94 -17.48
C VAL A 118 11.47 27.39 -16.36
N LEU A 119 10.40 26.68 -16.72
CA LEU A 119 9.55 25.98 -15.75
C LEU A 119 10.31 24.79 -15.15
N ASP A 120 10.94 23.96 -15.98
CA ASP A 120 11.68 22.78 -15.51
C ASP A 120 12.80 23.15 -14.52
N ALA A 121 13.57 24.21 -14.79
CA ALA A 121 14.63 24.67 -13.89
C ALA A 121 14.07 25.11 -12.51
N ARG A 122 12.94 25.83 -12.49
CA ARG A 122 12.34 26.27 -11.23
C ARG A 122 11.69 25.13 -10.47
N ARG A 123 10.98 24.24 -11.18
CA ARG A 123 10.41 23.03 -10.61
C ARG A 123 11.49 22.24 -9.87
N THR A 124 12.59 21.93 -10.55
CA THR A 124 13.71 21.18 -9.96
C THR A 124 14.28 21.91 -8.75
N ALA A 125 14.55 23.22 -8.84
CA ALA A 125 15.11 23.98 -7.74
C ALA A 125 14.21 23.99 -6.48
N LEU A 126 12.88 24.11 -6.65
CA LEU A 126 11.94 24.07 -5.54
C LEU A 126 11.75 22.65 -5.01
N ALA A 127 11.63 21.65 -5.89
CA ALA A 127 11.51 20.25 -5.52
C ALA A 127 12.72 19.77 -4.68
N GLU A 128 13.93 20.20 -5.01
CA GLU A 128 15.12 19.92 -4.19
C GLU A 128 15.16 20.67 -2.86
N SER A 129 14.44 21.79 -2.76
CA SER A 129 14.43 22.62 -1.55
C SER A 129 13.45 22.08 -0.50
N VAL A 130 12.35 21.45 -0.91
CA VAL A 130 11.33 20.91 0.01
C VAL A 130 11.94 19.89 0.99
N PRO A 131 12.64 18.82 0.56
CA PRO A 131 13.25 17.86 1.48
C PRO A 131 14.30 18.49 2.41
N LYS A 132 15.03 19.52 1.94
CA LYS A 132 16.00 20.26 2.76
C LYS A 132 15.31 21.01 3.89
N ALA A 133 14.19 21.67 3.60
CA ALA A 133 13.38 22.36 4.60
C ALA A 133 12.77 21.38 5.62
N VAL A 134 12.24 20.24 5.15
CA VAL A 134 11.74 19.16 6.03
C VAL A 134 12.86 18.61 6.91
N THR A 135 14.04 18.35 6.36
CA THR A 135 15.21 17.87 7.13
C THR A 135 15.65 18.88 8.18
N ALA A 136 15.68 20.18 7.84
CA ALA A 136 16.02 21.24 8.79
C ALA A 136 15.02 21.29 9.96
N LEU A 137 13.72 21.12 9.67
CA LEU A 137 12.71 21.02 10.72
C LEU A 137 12.88 19.76 11.58
N ALA A 138 13.10 18.61 10.95
CA ALA A 138 13.36 17.35 11.66
C ALA A 138 14.55 17.45 12.61
N ALA A 139 15.62 18.16 12.21
CA ALA A 139 16.76 18.44 13.08
C ALA A 139 16.40 19.35 14.27
N ILE A 140 15.49 20.32 14.09
CA ILE A 140 14.97 21.12 15.21
C ILE A 140 14.20 20.22 16.19
N VAL A 141 13.36 19.32 15.66
CA VAL A 141 12.57 18.38 16.45
C VAL A 141 13.45 17.40 17.24
N ASP A 142 14.48 16.84 16.59
CA ASP A 142 15.43 15.94 17.25
C ASP A 142 16.17 16.64 18.40
N GLY A 143 16.52 17.91 18.20
CA GLY A 143 17.16 18.78 19.19
C GLY A 143 16.27 19.22 20.37
N ILE A 144 14.95 18.94 20.36
CA ILE A 144 14.01 19.40 21.41
C ILE A 144 14.47 18.98 22.80
N ALA A 145 14.98 17.78 22.99
CA ALA A 145 15.39 17.35 24.32
C ALA A 145 16.66 18.00 24.83
N ALA A 146 17.57 18.39 23.94
CA ALA A 146 18.80 19.07 24.32
C ALA A 146 18.55 20.56 24.61
N ASP A 147 17.70 21.21 23.82
CA ASP A 147 17.35 22.62 23.96
C ASP A 147 15.85 22.85 23.70
N PRO A 148 14.96 22.54 24.66
CA PRO A 148 13.52 22.68 24.47
C PRO A 148 13.10 24.12 24.18
N ALA A 149 13.75 25.09 24.84
CA ALA A 149 13.40 26.50 24.73
C ALA A 149 13.81 27.08 23.37
N GLY A 150 15.03 26.79 22.89
CA GLY A 150 15.47 27.26 21.58
C GLY A 150 14.79 26.50 20.45
N ALA A 151 14.54 25.19 20.58
CA ALA A 151 13.74 24.46 19.61
C ALA A 151 12.31 25.02 19.52
N GLY A 152 11.65 25.27 20.66
CA GLY A 152 10.32 25.90 20.69
C GLY A 152 10.28 27.27 20.01
N LYS A 153 11.30 28.12 20.19
CA LYS A 153 11.41 29.40 19.48
C LYS A 153 11.52 29.23 17.98
N ARG A 154 12.40 28.33 17.50
CA ARG A 154 12.58 28.07 16.07
C ARG A 154 11.33 27.47 15.43
N LEU A 155 10.65 26.55 16.11
CA LEU A 155 9.39 25.96 15.65
C LEU A 155 8.28 27.02 15.56
N ALA A 156 8.19 27.93 16.52
CA ALA A 156 7.19 29.00 16.53
C ALA A 156 7.38 30.03 15.40
N GLU A 157 8.57 30.13 14.81
CA GLU A 157 8.81 30.98 13.64
C GLU A 157 8.21 30.38 12.35
N ILE A 158 7.96 29.07 12.35
CA ILE A 158 7.46 28.30 11.21
C ILE A 158 5.92 28.27 11.28
N ARG A 159 5.26 29.00 10.38
CA ARG A 159 3.81 29.28 10.50
C ARG A 159 2.90 28.18 9.94
N GLY A 160 3.42 27.27 9.12
CA GLY A 160 2.65 26.17 8.53
C GLY A 160 2.14 25.16 9.56
N GLY A 161 1.26 24.25 9.12
CA GLY A 161 0.69 23.20 9.97
C GLY A 161 1.76 22.41 10.72
N LEU A 162 2.86 22.09 10.04
CA LEU A 162 3.98 21.35 10.64
C LEU A 162 4.69 22.12 11.78
N GLY A 163 4.94 23.41 11.60
CA GLY A 163 5.53 24.25 12.65
C GLY A 163 4.60 24.41 13.86
N LYS A 164 3.29 24.58 13.61
CA LYS A 164 2.25 24.58 14.65
C LYS A 164 2.20 23.24 15.40
N GLY A 165 2.15 22.12 14.68
CA GLY A 165 2.07 20.78 15.26
C GLY A 165 3.28 20.45 16.15
N TRP A 166 4.50 20.73 15.69
CA TRP A 166 5.69 20.47 16.51
C TRP A 166 5.89 21.51 17.63
N THR A 167 5.39 22.74 17.48
CA THR A 167 5.28 23.68 18.60
C THR A 167 4.29 23.15 19.65
N ALA A 168 3.16 22.58 19.22
CA ALA A 168 2.21 21.94 20.11
C ALA A 168 2.85 20.75 20.85
N TYR A 169 3.64 19.93 20.15
CA TYR A 169 4.42 18.86 20.79
C TYR A 169 5.33 19.40 21.89
N ALA A 170 6.09 20.46 21.62
CA ALA A 170 6.98 21.08 22.60
C ALA A 170 6.20 21.66 23.80
N LEU A 171 5.01 22.23 23.57
CA LEU A 171 4.13 22.71 24.64
C LEU A 171 3.48 21.57 25.44
N ARG A 172 3.26 20.40 24.84
CA ARG A 172 2.65 19.26 25.54
C ARG A 172 3.66 18.47 26.38
N PHE A 173 4.84 18.23 25.81
CA PHE A 173 5.84 17.31 26.37
C PHE A 173 7.13 17.98 26.86
N GLY A 174 7.25 19.30 26.68
CA GLY A 174 8.39 20.07 27.17
C GLY A 174 8.40 20.27 28.70
N PRO A 175 9.40 20.99 29.22
CA PRO A 175 9.63 21.15 30.67
C PRO A 175 8.58 22.01 31.38
N SER A 176 7.79 22.80 30.65
CA SER A 176 6.73 23.65 31.20
C SER A 176 5.46 23.46 30.36
N PRO A 177 4.73 22.35 30.59
CA PRO A 177 3.66 21.96 29.70
C PRO A 177 2.43 22.87 29.81
N ASP A 178 1.87 23.21 28.65
CA ASP A 178 0.60 23.91 28.50
C ASP A 178 -0.27 23.11 27.51
N ARG A 179 -1.00 22.12 28.05
CA ARG A 179 -1.80 21.19 27.26
C ARG A 179 -2.94 21.87 26.52
N ALA A 180 -3.60 22.85 27.14
CA ALA A 180 -4.71 23.56 26.51
C ALA A 180 -4.24 24.32 25.26
N LYS A 181 -3.09 25.00 25.36
CA LYS A 181 -2.48 25.68 24.21
C LYS A 181 -1.94 24.70 23.17
N ALA A 182 -1.33 23.60 23.59
CA ALA A 182 -0.88 22.55 22.67
C ALA A 182 -2.05 21.99 21.84
N ASP A 183 -3.15 21.61 22.49
CA ASP A 183 -4.30 21.02 21.82
C ASP A 183 -4.97 22.04 20.88
N ALA A 184 -5.07 23.32 21.27
CA ALA A 184 -5.59 24.38 20.41
C ALA A 184 -4.72 24.54 19.15
N LEU A 185 -3.40 24.59 19.32
CA LEU A 185 -2.46 24.79 18.22
C LEU A 185 -2.42 23.58 17.27
N LEU A 186 -2.56 22.36 17.79
CA LEU A 186 -2.64 21.16 16.97
C LEU A 186 -3.96 21.10 16.18
N ARG A 187 -5.09 21.53 16.75
CA ARG A 187 -6.35 21.64 15.98
C ARG A 187 -6.22 22.62 14.82
N GLU A 188 -5.60 23.78 15.03
CA GLU A 188 -5.33 24.72 13.93
C GLU A 188 -4.41 24.13 12.86
N ALA A 189 -3.46 23.26 13.23
CA ALA A 189 -2.61 22.56 12.29
C ALA A 189 -3.41 21.55 11.46
N VAL A 190 -4.28 20.78 12.12
CA VAL A 190 -5.17 19.80 11.49
C VAL A 190 -6.14 20.48 10.52
N GLU A 191 -6.78 21.60 10.91
CA GLU A 191 -7.66 22.37 10.05
C GLU A 191 -6.96 22.82 8.74
N GLY A 192 -5.65 23.03 8.79
CA GLY A 192 -4.82 23.43 7.65
C GLY A 192 -4.45 22.31 6.69
N ILE A 193 -4.67 21.03 7.03
CA ILE A 193 -4.42 19.89 6.12
C ILE A 193 -5.31 20.03 4.90
N GLU A 194 -4.78 19.86 3.68
CA GLU A 194 -5.54 20.06 2.45
C GLU A 194 -6.42 18.87 2.10
N ASP A 195 -5.87 17.65 2.21
CA ASP A 195 -6.60 16.43 1.96
C ASP A 195 -7.72 16.22 3.02
N PRO A 196 -8.99 16.17 2.60
CA PRO A 196 -10.11 16.12 3.53
C PRO A 196 -10.18 14.82 4.34
N TYR A 197 -9.71 13.70 3.79
CA TYR A 197 -9.73 12.41 4.50
C TYR A 197 -8.67 12.36 5.61
N SER A 198 -7.46 12.87 5.35
CA SER A 198 -6.42 13.07 6.34
C SER A 198 -6.91 14.03 7.44
N ARG A 199 -7.54 15.14 7.05
CA ARG A 199 -8.12 16.10 8.00
C ARG A 199 -9.18 15.45 8.90
N GLU A 200 -10.10 14.68 8.33
CA GLU A 200 -11.14 13.96 9.08
C GLU A 200 -10.52 12.94 10.05
N THR A 201 -9.56 12.14 9.56
CA THR A 201 -8.83 11.16 10.37
C THR A 201 -8.15 11.82 11.57
N ALA A 202 -7.43 12.92 11.36
CA ALA A 202 -6.75 13.65 12.43
C ALA A 202 -7.71 14.41 13.35
N SER A 203 -8.90 14.79 12.88
CA SER A 203 -9.92 15.46 13.71
C SER A 203 -10.70 14.48 14.59
N GLY A 204 -10.75 13.20 14.20
CA GLY A 204 -11.52 12.16 14.89
C GLY A 204 -10.84 11.56 16.13
N VAL A 205 -9.56 11.87 16.37
CA VAL A 205 -8.80 11.30 17.50
C VAL A 205 -9.00 12.10 18.80
N ASP A 206 -8.84 11.42 19.94
CA ASP A 206 -8.92 12.06 21.25
C ASP A 206 -7.59 12.74 21.64
N LEU A 207 -7.49 14.05 21.38
CA LEU A 207 -6.32 14.87 21.73
C LEU A 207 -6.02 14.95 23.23
N THR A 208 -6.95 14.55 24.11
CA THR A 208 -6.67 14.52 25.56
C THR A 208 -5.68 13.41 25.91
N THR A 209 -5.66 12.33 25.13
CA THR A 209 -4.72 11.23 25.25
C THR A 209 -3.40 11.52 24.53
N ASP A 210 -2.29 10.95 25.01
CA ASP A 210 -1.00 11.09 24.32
C ASP A 210 -1.00 10.35 22.97
N GLU A 211 -1.69 9.21 22.86
CA GLU A 211 -1.86 8.47 21.61
C GLU A 211 -2.61 9.31 20.57
N GLY A 212 -3.81 9.81 20.90
CA GLY A 212 -4.59 10.62 19.96
C GLY A 212 -3.87 11.90 19.56
N PHE A 213 -3.20 12.58 20.50
CA PHE A 213 -2.38 13.75 20.19
C PHE A 213 -1.25 13.42 19.20
N LEU A 214 -0.50 12.33 19.43
CA LEU A 214 0.60 11.93 18.56
C LEU A 214 0.10 11.43 17.20
N THR A 215 -1.06 10.76 17.14
CA THR A 215 -1.68 10.35 15.88
C THR A 215 -2.08 11.56 15.03
N ALA A 216 -2.73 12.58 15.61
CA ALA A 216 -3.04 13.81 14.88
C ALA A 216 -1.77 14.54 14.39
N LEU A 217 -0.73 14.60 15.23
CA LEU A 217 0.57 15.17 14.85
C LEU A 217 1.23 14.39 13.71
N ARG A 218 1.07 13.06 13.68
CA ARG A 218 1.59 12.23 12.59
C ARG A 218 0.92 12.61 11.29
N VAL A 219 -0.40 12.73 11.27
CA VAL A 219 -1.12 13.09 10.03
C VAL A 219 -0.69 14.48 9.53
N VAL A 220 -0.45 15.44 10.43
CA VAL A 220 0.14 16.75 10.08
C VAL A 220 1.56 16.60 9.49
N SER A 221 2.33 15.61 9.93
CA SER A 221 3.68 15.33 9.43
C SER A 221 3.68 14.62 8.07
N ASP A 222 2.71 13.72 7.87
CA ASP A 222 2.53 12.95 6.63
C ASP A 222 2.15 13.86 5.45
N ASP A 223 1.53 15.03 5.69
CA ASP A 223 1.20 16.04 4.66
C ASP A 223 2.42 16.54 3.86
N VAL A 224 3.63 16.43 4.43
CA VAL A 224 4.90 16.73 3.74
C VAL A 224 5.93 15.61 3.90
N GLU A 225 5.46 14.39 4.17
CA GLU A 225 6.28 13.19 4.31
C GLU A 225 7.46 13.36 5.32
N MET A 226 7.23 14.08 6.41
CA MET A 226 8.27 14.26 7.44
C MET A 226 8.37 13.01 8.32
N ALA A 227 9.51 12.30 8.21
CA ALA A 227 9.88 11.25 9.15
C ALA A 227 10.11 11.83 10.56
N TRP A 228 9.53 11.19 11.58
CA TRP A 228 9.78 11.55 12.97
C TRP A 228 11.18 11.09 13.40
N PRO A 229 11.99 11.95 14.05
CA PRO A 229 13.29 11.53 14.58
C PRO A 229 13.15 10.38 15.58
N CYS A 230 14.08 9.42 15.58
CA CYS A 230 13.99 8.27 16.49
C CYS A 230 13.95 8.67 17.96
N SER A 231 14.59 9.79 18.30
CA SER A 231 14.60 10.31 19.66
C SER A 231 13.19 10.70 20.18
N VAL A 232 12.24 10.99 19.28
CA VAL A 232 10.82 11.15 19.63
C VAL A 232 10.21 9.80 19.98
N MET A 233 10.46 8.79 19.15
CA MET A 233 9.97 7.42 19.33
C MET A 233 10.46 6.82 20.64
N GLU A 234 11.75 6.92 20.93
CA GLU A 234 12.37 6.42 22.17
C GLU A 234 11.81 7.10 23.42
N ARG A 235 11.59 8.42 23.35
CA ARG A 235 11.10 9.19 24.51
C ARG A 235 9.62 9.00 24.78
N ARG A 236 8.80 8.82 23.74
CA ARG A 236 7.34 8.70 23.86
C ARG A 236 6.87 7.25 23.92
N GLY A 237 7.73 6.30 23.57
CA GLY A 237 7.50 4.87 23.75
C GLY A 237 6.21 4.42 23.07
N ALA A 238 5.42 3.61 23.77
CA ALA A 238 4.22 2.96 23.24
C ALA A 238 3.28 3.92 22.50
N ALA A 239 3.02 5.12 23.03
CA ALA A 239 2.11 6.07 22.40
C ALA A 239 2.61 6.57 21.02
N ALA A 240 3.92 6.81 20.86
CA ALA A 240 4.47 7.21 19.55
C ALA A 240 4.50 6.05 18.56
N TRP A 241 4.83 4.84 19.01
CA TRP A 241 4.79 3.65 18.14
C TRP A 241 3.37 3.33 17.69
N LYS A 242 2.40 3.42 18.60
CA LYS A 242 0.98 3.26 18.31
C LYS A 242 0.50 4.27 17.26
N ALA A 243 0.92 5.53 17.40
CA ALA A 243 0.62 6.56 16.42
C ALA A 243 1.16 6.25 15.00
N MET A 244 2.16 5.36 14.85
CA MET A 244 2.77 5.01 13.55
C MET A 244 2.14 3.80 12.85
N GLU A 245 1.24 3.08 13.53
CA GLU A 245 0.46 1.94 13.00
C GLU A 245 -0.49 2.36 11.86
N PRO A 246 -1.07 1.43 11.10
CA PRO A 246 -1.97 1.79 9.99
C PRO A 246 -3.16 2.65 10.45
N LEU A 247 -3.50 3.68 9.68
CA LEU A 247 -4.59 4.61 9.98
C LEU A 247 -5.79 4.44 9.04
N TYR A 248 -5.54 4.12 7.77
CA TYR A 248 -6.57 4.24 6.74
C TYR A 248 -7.18 2.90 6.30
N GLY A 249 -6.49 1.78 6.54
CA GLY A 249 -6.93 0.48 6.02
C GLY A 249 -6.89 0.43 4.49
N SER A 250 -5.97 1.16 3.85
CA SER A 250 -5.93 1.29 2.39
C SER A 250 -4.53 1.57 1.87
N ASN A 251 -4.39 1.78 0.56
CA ASN A 251 -3.14 2.20 -0.06
C ASN A 251 -2.58 3.51 0.50
N ARG A 252 -3.40 4.32 1.19
CA ARG A 252 -2.95 5.54 1.86
C ARG A 252 -1.92 5.27 2.96
N ASP A 253 -1.94 4.09 3.58
CA ASP A 253 -0.96 3.69 4.59
C ASP A 253 0.47 3.51 4.04
N ASN A 254 0.63 3.52 2.71
CA ASN A 254 1.92 3.45 2.03
C ASN A 254 2.62 4.81 1.84
N PHE A 255 1.91 5.94 1.97
CA PHE A 255 2.46 7.26 1.65
C PHE A 255 2.99 8.05 2.86
N GLY A 256 2.66 7.66 4.09
CA GLY A 256 3.19 8.31 5.28
C GLY A 256 4.65 7.96 5.55
N ALA A 257 5.43 8.89 6.08
CA ALA A 257 6.84 8.62 6.39
C ALA A 257 6.96 7.58 7.52
N HIS A 258 7.94 6.70 7.40
CA HIS A 258 8.34 5.85 8.52
C HIS A 258 9.21 6.67 9.49
N PRO A 259 9.20 6.38 10.81
CA PRO A 259 10.13 7.00 11.73
C PRO A 259 11.58 6.81 11.28
N ALA A 260 12.41 7.85 11.46
CA ALA A 260 13.83 7.81 11.15
C ALA A 260 14.61 7.08 12.26
N CYS A 261 14.26 5.82 12.49
CA CYS A 261 14.89 4.92 13.44
C CYS A 261 15.79 3.89 12.75
N PRO A 262 16.85 3.42 13.41
CA PRO A 262 17.66 2.32 12.90
C PRO A 262 16.85 1.02 12.87
N ASP A 263 17.04 0.23 11.81
CA ASP A 263 16.40 -1.09 11.63
C ASP A 263 17.41 -2.23 11.46
N ASP A 264 18.71 -1.93 11.54
CA ASP A 264 19.84 -2.84 11.32
C ASP A 264 19.88 -4.02 12.30
N ASN A 265 19.36 -3.83 13.51
CA ASN A 265 19.29 -4.85 14.55
C ASN A 265 17.86 -5.39 14.78
N ALA A 266 16.98 -5.26 13.80
CA ALA A 266 15.61 -5.76 13.90
C ALA A 266 15.60 -7.28 14.09
N LEU A 267 15.00 -7.74 15.19
CA LEU A 267 14.82 -9.17 15.44
C LEU A 267 13.96 -9.82 14.35
N LEU A 268 12.89 -9.14 13.93
CA LEU A 268 12.00 -9.58 12.84
C LEU A 268 12.60 -9.48 11.44
N ALA A 269 13.82 -8.97 11.30
CA ALA A 269 14.59 -9.05 10.05
C ALA A 269 15.92 -9.80 10.24
N SER A 270 16.10 -10.45 11.39
CA SER A 270 17.32 -11.17 11.71
C SER A 270 17.39 -12.50 10.94
N PRO A 271 18.61 -13.04 10.70
CA PRO A 271 18.75 -14.36 10.09
C PRO A 271 18.01 -15.48 10.85
N ALA A 272 17.78 -15.30 12.15
CA ALA A 272 17.04 -16.26 12.96
C ALA A 272 15.53 -16.28 12.63
N TRP A 273 14.98 -15.18 12.10
CA TRP A 273 13.58 -15.09 11.71
C TRP A 273 13.32 -15.55 10.27
N THR A 274 14.34 -15.54 9.40
CA THR A 274 14.19 -15.88 7.97
C THR A 274 13.54 -17.25 7.75
N ALA A 275 13.81 -18.24 8.62
CA ALA A 275 13.18 -19.55 8.52
C ALA A 275 11.65 -19.52 8.73
N VAL A 276 11.15 -18.58 9.55
CA VAL A 276 9.70 -18.34 9.72
C VAL A 276 9.14 -17.66 8.47
N ASP A 277 9.80 -16.62 7.99
CA ASP A 277 9.37 -15.89 6.79
C ASP A 277 9.31 -16.81 5.56
N ASP A 278 10.33 -17.63 5.33
CA ASP A 278 10.38 -18.58 4.20
C ASP A 278 9.22 -19.59 4.22
N LEU A 279 8.79 -20.03 5.41
CA LEU A 279 7.66 -20.95 5.56
C LEU A 279 6.32 -20.28 5.23
N LEU A 280 6.20 -18.98 5.48
CA LEU A 280 4.98 -18.20 5.28
C LEU A 280 4.93 -17.52 3.90
N ALA A 281 6.07 -17.26 3.27
CA ALA A 281 6.18 -16.44 2.06
C ALA A 281 5.24 -16.85 0.91
N PRO A 282 5.09 -18.15 0.54
CA PRO A 282 4.17 -18.53 -0.53
C PRO A 282 2.70 -18.21 -0.22
N MET A 283 2.31 -18.33 1.06
CA MET A 283 0.97 -17.98 1.52
C MET A 283 0.80 -16.46 1.61
N LEU A 284 1.79 -15.73 2.11
CA LEU A 284 1.75 -14.27 2.22
C LEU A 284 1.64 -13.59 0.86
N GLU A 285 2.39 -14.06 -0.13
CA GLU A 285 2.31 -13.55 -1.51
C GLU A 285 0.90 -13.77 -2.09
N ALA A 286 0.37 -15.00 -1.95
CA ALA A 286 -0.98 -15.32 -2.42
C ALA A 286 -2.06 -14.52 -1.69
N ALA A 287 -1.96 -14.38 -0.37
CA ALA A 287 -2.90 -13.61 0.44
C ALA A 287 -2.89 -12.14 0.05
N SER A 288 -1.70 -11.53 -0.04
CA SER A 288 -1.52 -10.14 -0.43
C SER A 288 -2.14 -9.80 -1.79
N ASN A 289 -2.03 -10.72 -2.76
CA ASN A 289 -2.61 -10.52 -4.07
C ASN A 289 -4.16 -10.49 -4.03
N ARG A 290 -4.79 -11.05 -2.99
CA ARG A 290 -6.25 -11.12 -2.82
C ARG A 290 -6.85 -9.99 -1.98
N THR A 291 -6.06 -9.38 -1.11
CA THR A 291 -6.55 -8.39 -0.13
C THR A 291 -6.87 -7.01 -0.74
N GLY A 292 -6.49 -6.75 -1.99
CA GLY A 292 -6.66 -5.44 -2.62
C GLY A 292 -5.82 -4.36 -1.94
N THR A 293 -6.35 -3.15 -1.79
CA THR A 293 -5.62 -2.02 -1.18
C THR A 293 -5.46 -2.13 0.34
N ILE A 294 -6.22 -2.99 1.02
CA ILE A 294 -6.13 -3.18 2.48
C ILE A 294 -4.76 -3.76 2.88
N ARG A 295 -4.08 -4.50 1.98
CA ARG A 295 -2.75 -5.08 2.26
C ARG A 295 -1.70 -4.06 2.69
N PHE A 296 -1.82 -2.82 2.23
CA PHE A 296 -0.87 -1.76 2.56
C PHE A 296 -0.93 -1.38 4.04
N ALA A 297 -2.08 -1.57 4.70
CA ALA A 297 -2.19 -1.47 6.15
C ALA A 297 -1.38 -2.58 6.83
N SER A 298 -1.55 -3.85 6.41
CA SER A 298 -0.74 -4.95 6.95
C SER A 298 0.75 -4.73 6.75
N TYR A 299 1.17 -4.24 5.58
CA TYR A 299 2.57 -3.91 5.29
C TYR A 299 3.11 -2.79 6.17
N ARG A 300 2.32 -1.74 6.39
CA ARG A 300 2.67 -0.67 7.33
C ARG A 300 2.85 -1.24 8.73
N GLN A 301 1.92 -2.07 9.22
CA GLN A 301 2.05 -2.69 10.55
C GLN A 301 3.33 -3.53 10.66
N MET A 302 3.60 -4.41 9.68
CA MET A 302 4.79 -5.26 9.67
C MET A 302 6.09 -4.45 9.64
N ALA A 303 6.14 -3.35 8.88
CA ALA A 303 7.30 -2.46 8.85
C ALA A 303 7.52 -1.73 10.19
N ILE A 304 6.44 -1.28 10.84
CA ILE A 304 6.49 -0.69 12.17
C ILE A 304 6.99 -1.70 13.20
N ASP A 305 6.46 -2.92 13.20
CA ASP A 305 6.87 -3.99 14.12
C ASP A 305 8.35 -4.37 13.90
N ARG A 306 8.81 -4.44 12.65
CA ARG A 306 10.24 -4.63 12.35
C ARG A 306 11.10 -3.56 13.01
N MET A 307 10.82 -2.28 12.78
CA MET A 307 11.60 -1.18 13.39
C MET A 307 11.49 -1.17 14.92
N LYS A 308 10.30 -1.39 15.46
CA LYS A 308 10.05 -1.47 16.91
C LYS A 308 10.92 -2.57 17.55
N SER A 309 11.10 -3.71 16.86
CA SER A 309 11.95 -4.81 17.31
C SER A 309 13.45 -4.47 17.31
N ALA A 310 13.90 -3.55 16.46
CA ALA A 310 15.28 -3.04 16.47
C ALA A 310 15.49 -2.03 17.60
N VAL A 311 14.56 -1.08 17.74
CA VAL A 311 14.68 0.03 18.69
C VAL A 311 14.51 -0.44 20.13
N ASP A 312 13.38 -1.07 20.46
CA ASP A 312 13.15 -1.60 21.81
C ASP A 312 12.13 -2.76 21.80
N PRO A 313 12.59 -4.03 21.77
CA PRO A 313 11.70 -5.18 21.79
C PRO A 313 10.85 -5.31 23.07
N ARG A 314 11.14 -4.56 24.15
CA ARG A 314 10.29 -4.56 25.35
C ARG A 314 8.91 -3.96 25.09
N LEU A 315 8.78 -3.14 24.05
CA LEU A 315 7.51 -2.50 23.67
C LEU A 315 6.44 -3.48 23.19
N PHE A 316 6.77 -4.77 23.00
CA PHE A 316 5.80 -5.81 22.63
C PHE A 316 5.13 -6.46 23.84
N LEU A 317 5.65 -6.29 25.05
CA LEU A 317 5.14 -7.00 26.25
C LEU A 317 3.69 -6.64 26.63
N ALA A 318 3.21 -5.45 26.29
CA ALA A 318 1.89 -4.98 26.70
C ALA A 318 0.76 -5.61 25.87
N ASP A 319 0.99 -5.80 24.57
CA ASP A 319 -0.06 -6.06 23.59
C ASP A 319 0.16 -7.35 22.78
N ALA A 320 1.28 -8.05 22.99
CA ALA A 320 1.58 -9.24 22.21
C ALA A 320 0.57 -10.37 22.46
N PRO A 321 0.10 -11.04 21.40
CA PRO A 321 -0.72 -12.24 21.55
C PRO A 321 0.06 -13.39 22.21
N GLU A 322 -0.66 -14.41 22.67
CA GLU A 322 -0.06 -15.61 23.23
C GLU A 322 0.64 -16.44 22.14
N LEU A 323 1.98 -16.44 22.13
CA LEU A 323 2.78 -17.13 21.11
C LEU A 323 2.39 -18.60 20.97
N ALA A 324 2.21 -19.29 22.09
CA ALA A 324 1.89 -20.72 22.10
C ALA A 324 0.55 -21.03 21.40
N ALA A 325 -0.43 -20.15 21.54
CA ALA A 325 -1.72 -20.29 20.87
C ALA A 325 -1.57 -20.07 19.36
N LEU A 326 -0.89 -18.98 18.95
CA LEU A 326 -0.63 -18.69 17.53
C LEU A 326 0.11 -19.82 16.83
N VAL A 327 1.18 -20.33 17.44
CA VAL A 327 1.97 -21.43 16.88
C VAL A 327 1.13 -22.70 16.78
N LYS A 328 0.28 -22.99 17.79
CA LYS A 328 -0.62 -24.14 17.75
C LYS A 328 -1.61 -24.02 16.61
N ASP A 329 -2.22 -22.86 16.43
CA ASP A 329 -3.24 -22.61 15.41
C ASP A 329 -2.63 -22.69 14.01
N ALA A 330 -1.51 -22.02 13.77
CA ALA A 330 -0.80 -22.08 12.49
C ALA A 330 -0.33 -23.50 12.16
N ALA A 331 0.30 -24.18 13.12
CA ALA A 331 0.79 -25.54 12.91
C ALA A 331 -0.34 -26.58 12.77
N GLY A 332 -1.60 -26.19 13.02
CA GLY A 332 -2.81 -26.97 12.78
C GLY A 332 -3.42 -26.77 11.39
N TRP A 333 -2.88 -25.88 10.56
CA TRP A 333 -3.31 -25.74 9.15
C TRP A 333 -3.05 -27.04 8.40
N SER A 334 -3.98 -27.41 7.51
CA SER A 334 -3.98 -28.73 6.86
C SER A 334 -4.17 -28.70 5.35
N ASN A 335 -4.43 -27.53 4.75
CA ASN A 335 -4.67 -27.44 3.32
C ASN A 335 -3.41 -27.88 2.53
N PRO A 336 -3.48 -28.99 1.78
CA PRO A 336 -2.33 -29.56 1.07
C PRO A 336 -1.82 -28.70 -0.10
N ARG A 337 -2.52 -27.61 -0.47
CA ARG A 337 -2.01 -26.59 -1.39
C ARG A 337 -0.83 -25.82 -0.78
N TRP A 338 -0.93 -25.52 0.52
CA TRP A 338 -0.02 -24.61 1.22
C TRP A 338 0.88 -25.36 2.21
N ILE A 339 0.33 -26.42 2.81
CA ILE A 339 0.93 -27.11 3.94
C ILE A 339 1.48 -28.46 3.47
N ALA A 340 2.80 -28.51 3.28
CA ALA A 340 3.51 -29.77 3.03
C ALA A 340 3.60 -30.63 4.31
N PRO A 341 3.80 -31.96 4.20
CA PRO A 341 4.07 -32.81 5.37
C PRO A 341 5.20 -32.24 6.24
N GLY A 342 5.00 -32.25 7.56
CA GLY A 342 5.95 -31.71 8.53
C GLY A 342 6.08 -30.18 8.55
N TRP A 343 5.25 -29.43 7.81
CA TRP A 343 5.30 -27.95 7.81
C TRP A 343 5.07 -27.35 9.21
N GLY A 344 4.06 -27.83 9.95
CA GLY A 344 3.78 -27.33 11.31
C GLY A 344 4.91 -27.60 12.32
N GLU A 345 5.63 -28.73 12.18
CA GLU A 345 6.81 -29.03 12.99
C GLU A 345 7.97 -28.11 12.66
N ARG A 346 8.20 -27.82 11.37
CA ARG A 346 9.20 -26.85 10.92
C ARG A 346 8.89 -25.45 11.40
N LEU A 347 7.62 -25.03 11.39
CA LEU A 347 7.20 -23.73 11.93
C LEU A 347 7.52 -23.63 13.42
N ARG A 348 7.13 -24.63 14.23
CA ARG A 348 7.44 -24.68 15.66
C ARG A 348 8.94 -24.56 15.91
N ALA A 349 9.74 -25.38 15.21
CA ALA A 349 11.19 -25.37 15.34
C ALA A 349 11.83 -24.03 14.91
N ALA A 350 11.33 -23.39 13.86
CA ALA A 350 11.82 -22.10 13.41
C ALA A 350 11.53 -20.98 14.42
N VAL A 351 10.30 -20.93 14.96
CA VAL A 351 9.91 -19.97 15.99
C VAL A 351 10.70 -20.18 17.29
N ASP A 352 10.80 -21.42 17.76
CA ASP A 352 11.57 -21.76 18.96
C ASP A 352 13.06 -21.41 18.79
N GLY A 353 13.61 -21.67 17.61
CA GLY A 353 14.98 -21.32 17.24
C GLY A 353 15.23 -19.82 17.27
N ALA A 354 14.31 -19.01 16.74
CA ALA A 354 14.38 -17.55 16.80
C ALA A 354 14.34 -17.03 18.24
N VAL A 355 13.37 -17.48 19.04
CA VAL A 355 13.26 -17.09 20.46
C VAL A 355 14.52 -17.47 21.24
N ALA A 356 15.07 -18.67 21.02
CA ALA A 356 16.30 -19.11 21.65
C ALA A 356 17.51 -18.27 21.24
N ALA A 357 17.61 -17.88 19.96
CA ALA A 357 18.70 -17.05 19.45
C ALA A 357 18.67 -15.62 19.99
N TRP A 358 17.48 -15.02 20.14
CA TRP A 358 17.32 -13.64 20.61
C TRP A 358 17.44 -13.49 22.12
N THR A 359 17.04 -14.50 22.90
CA THR A 359 17.04 -14.46 24.37
C THR A 359 18.38 -13.97 24.96
N PRO A 360 19.57 -14.53 24.62
CA PRO A 360 20.84 -14.05 25.16
C PRO A 360 21.21 -12.64 24.66
N GLN A 361 20.80 -12.27 23.43
CA GLN A 361 21.05 -10.93 22.88
C GLN A 361 20.29 -9.86 23.67
N ILE A 362 19.01 -10.12 23.95
CA ILE A 362 18.15 -9.24 24.76
C ILE A 362 18.66 -9.17 26.20
N ALA A 363 19.00 -10.32 26.81
CA ALA A 363 19.54 -10.38 28.17
C ALA A 363 20.81 -9.52 28.31
N GLY A 364 21.73 -9.64 27.34
CA GLY A 364 22.95 -8.84 27.30
C GLY A 364 22.69 -7.35 27.07
N ARG A 365 21.83 -7.00 26.11
CA ARG A 365 21.52 -5.60 25.77
C ARG A 365 20.94 -4.82 26.94
N TYR A 366 20.08 -5.46 27.74
CA TYR A 366 19.37 -4.79 28.84
C TYR A 366 19.87 -5.17 30.23
N SER A 367 20.88 -6.03 30.35
CA SER A 367 21.39 -6.54 31.63
C SER A 367 20.28 -7.14 32.52
N ILE A 368 19.38 -7.93 31.92
CA ILE A 368 18.23 -8.57 32.58
C ILE A 368 18.38 -10.08 32.63
N GLY A 369 17.58 -10.74 33.48
CA GLY A 369 17.58 -12.19 33.61
C GLY A 369 17.05 -12.92 32.36
N THR A 370 17.54 -14.14 32.13
CA THR A 370 17.18 -14.97 30.95
C THR A 370 15.68 -15.20 30.82
N ALA A 371 14.96 -15.41 31.93
CA ALA A 371 13.52 -15.63 31.89
C ALA A 371 12.76 -14.37 31.42
N GLU A 372 13.19 -13.18 31.82
CA GLU A 372 12.60 -11.93 31.36
C GLU A 372 12.94 -11.64 29.91
N ALA A 373 14.19 -11.83 29.51
CA ALA A 373 14.62 -11.71 28.12
C ALA A 373 13.88 -12.66 27.19
N ARG A 374 13.61 -13.89 27.64
CA ARG A 374 12.84 -14.87 26.88
C ARG A 374 11.39 -14.42 26.68
N ARG A 375 10.72 -13.88 27.70
CA ARG A 375 9.35 -13.33 27.55
C ARG A 375 9.30 -12.21 26.52
N ILE A 376 10.31 -11.36 26.47
CA ILE A 376 10.41 -10.30 25.46
C ILE A 376 10.59 -10.91 24.05
N ALA A 377 11.47 -11.90 23.90
CA ALA A 377 11.67 -12.60 22.63
C ALA A 377 10.38 -13.28 22.14
N GLU A 378 9.64 -13.93 23.06
CA GLU A 378 8.36 -14.58 22.76
C GLU A 378 7.30 -13.55 22.34
N ALA A 379 7.23 -12.39 22.99
CA ALA A 379 6.31 -11.31 22.61
C ALA A 379 6.60 -10.75 21.21
N VAL A 380 7.88 -10.56 20.86
CA VAL A 380 8.29 -10.14 19.51
C VAL A 380 7.91 -11.20 18.47
N ALA A 381 8.22 -12.47 18.74
CA ALA A 381 7.86 -13.57 17.85
C ALA A 381 6.34 -13.67 17.67
N ALA A 382 5.57 -13.45 18.73
CA ALA A 382 4.11 -13.50 18.69
C ALA A 382 3.53 -12.41 17.79
N GLN A 383 4.04 -11.18 17.91
CA GLN A 383 3.59 -10.07 17.06
C GLN A 383 3.97 -10.29 15.59
N GLY A 384 5.22 -10.69 15.32
CA GLY A 384 5.68 -10.94 13.95
C GLY A 384 4.93 -12.09 13.27
N LEU A 385 4.70 -13.19 13.98
CA LEU A 385 3.93 -14.32 13.48
C LEU A 385 2.45 -13.94 13.30
N GLY A 386 1.86 -13.26 14.29
CA GLY A 386 0.46 -12.83 14.27
C GLY A 386 0.12 -11.91 13.10
N GLY A 387 0.99 -10.93 12.80
CA GLY A 387 0.80 -10.01 11.68
C GLY A 387 0.75 -10.75 10.33
N SER A 388 1.65 -11.70 10.12
CA SER A 388 1.66 -12.55 8.92
C SER A 388 0.44 -13.47 8.87
N MET A 389 0.12 -14.13 9.99
CA MET A 389 -1.01 -15.06 10.08
C MET A 389 -2.35 -14.39 9.82
N GLY A 390 -2.58 -13.17 10.33
CA GLY A 390 -3.82 -12.43 10.09
C GLY A 390 -4.07 -12.23 8.60
N LEU A 391 -3.07 -11.70 7.88
CA LEU A 391 -3.17 -11.52 6.43
C LEU A 391 -3.43 -12.85 5.70
N ILE A 392 -2.74 -13.93 6.09
CA ILE A 392 -2.91 -15.24 5.47
C ILE A 392 -4.31 -15.81 5.73
N ALA A 393 -4.72 -15.90 6.99
CA ALA A 393 -5.94 -16.57 7.40
C ALA A 393 -7.22 -15.82 6.98
N ASP A 394 -7.15 -14.49 6.88
CA ASP A 394 -8.27 -13.68 6.40
C ASP A 394 -8.51 -13.82 4.90
N ASN A 395 -7.51 -14.30 4.12
CA ASN A 395 -7.55 -14.29 2.65
C ASN A 395 -7.37 -15.67 2.00
N LEU A 396 -6.92 -16.67 2.75
CA LEU A 396 -6.71 -18.03 2.28
C LEU A 396 -7.54 -19.03 3.08
N GLU A 397 -8.10 -20.02 2.38
CA GLU A 397 -8.65 -21.22 3.01
C GLU A 397 -7.51 -22.17 3.38
N LEU A 398 -7.35 -22.46 4.68
CA LEU A 398 -6.21 -23.21 5.24
C LEU A 398 -6.59 -24.59 5.79
N GLN A 399 -7.87 -24.93 5.81
CA GLN A 399 -8.38 -26.18 6.35
C GLN A 399 -8.93 -27.10 5.25
N LYS A 400 -9.58 -26.55 4.22
CA LYS A 400 -10.13 -27.31 3.10
C LYS A 400 -9.09 -27.50 1.98
N ASP A 401 -9.16 -28.62 1.25
CA ASP A 401 -8.34 -28.80 0.05
C ASP A 401 -8.86 -27.89 -1.07
N THR A 402 -8.07 -26.87 -1.41
CA THR A 402 -8.37 -25.92 -2.50
C THR A 402 -7.40 -26.05 -3.66
N ARG A 403 -6.72 -27.19 -3.80
CA ARG A 403 -5.97 -27.50 -5.02
C ARG A 403 -6.95 -27.78 -6.15
N LEU A 404 -6.58 -27.46 -7.39
CA LEU A 404 -7.40 -27.91 -8.51
C LEU A 404 -7.54 -29.43 -8.49
N PRO A 405 -8.76 -29.95 -8.62
CA PRO A 405 -8.96 -31.37 -8.77
C PRO A 405 -8.32 -31.90 -10.04
N ASP A 406 -7.79 -33.10 -9.96
CA ASP A 406 -7.14 -33.82 -11.07
C ASP A 406 -8.04 -33.96 -12.29
N TRP A 407 -9.35 -34.11 -12.07
CA TRP A 407 -10.31 -34.24 -13.14
C TRP A 407 -10.40 -33.00 -14.02
N LEU A 408 -10.05 -31.81 -13.52
CA LEU A 408 -10.08 -30.56 -14.28
C LEU A 408 -8.75 -30.27 -15.02
N ARG A 409 -7.65 -30.89 -14.60
CA ARG A 409 -6.32 -30.69 -15.20
C ARG A 409 -6.22 -31.38 -16.56
N GLY A 410 -5.79 -30.68 -17.60
CA GLY A 410 -5.61 -31.23 -18.95
C GLY A 410 -5.88 -30.23 -20.07
N SER A 411 -5.94 -30.74 -21.31
CA SER A 411 -6.26 -29.95 -22.50
C SER A 411 -7.76 -30.01 -22.82
N TRP A 412 -8.30 -28.85 -23.19
CA TRP A 412 -9.71 -28.60 -23.41
C TRP A 412 -9.92 -27.85 -24.72
N SER A 413 -11.05 -28.06 -25.35
CA SER A 413 -11.50 -27.30 -26.52
C SER A 413 -12.96 -26.88 -26.35
N TRP A 414 -13.36 -25.80 -27.01
CA TRP A 414 -14.76 -25.36 -26.99
C TRP A 414 -15.21 -24.77 -28.32
N THR A 415 -16.52 -24.66 -28.45
CA THR A 415 -17.23 -23.99 -29.54
C THR A 415 -18.38 -23.18 -28.93
N GLY A 416 -18.60 -21.96 -29.44
CA GLY A 416 -19.46 -20.95 -28.81
C GLY A 416 -18.62 -19.91 -28.07
N SER A 417 -19.24 -18.80 -27.66
CA SER A 417 -18.61 -17.75 -26.87
C SER A 417 -19.36 -17.54 -25.56
N ALA A 418 -18.61 -17.34 -24.48
CA ALA A 418 -19.10 -16.79 -23.23
C ALA A 418 -18.36 -15.48 -22.98
N GLU A 419 -19.09 -14.36 -23.08
CA GLU A 419 -18.57 -13.03 -22.76
C GLU A 419 -18.08 -13.00 -21.32
N ASP A 420 -17.07 -12.17 -21.06
CA ASP A 420 -16.45 -12.03 -19.74
C ASP A 420 -15.98 -13.37 -19.18
N THR A 421 -15.34 -14.20 -20.01
CA THR A 421 -14.62 -15.38 -19.55
C THR A 421 -13.25 -15.45 -20.22
N PRO A 422 -12.28 -16.16 -19.62
CA PRO A 422 -11.03 -16.51 -20.32
C PRO A 422 -11.28 -17.25 -21.66
N PHE A 423 -12.46 -17.82 -21.86
CA PHE A 423 -12.85 -18.61 -23.04
C PHE A 423 -13.70 -17.81 -24.05
N GLY A 424 -13.55 -16.49 -24.10
CA GLY A 424 -14.46 -15.58 -24.83
C GLY A 424 -14.50 -15.69 -26.36
N GLY A 425 -13.54 -16.39 -26.99
CA GLY A 425 -13.54 -16.61 -28.45
C GLY A 425 -14.65 -17.56 -28.92
N PRO A 426 -15.11 -17.48 -30.19
CA PRO A 426 -16.19 -18.33 -30.73
C PRO A 426 -15.85 -19.82 -30.80
N ALA A 427 -14.55 -20.14 -30.71
CA ALA A 427 -14.01 -21.46 -30.47
C ALA A 427 -12.57 -21.28 -29.97
N GLY A 428 -12.01 -22.29 -29.32
CA GLY A 428 -10.62 -22.23 -28.89
C GLY A 428 -10.13 -23.48 -28.18
N LYS A 429 -8.90 -23.39 -27.69
CA LYS A 429 -8.22 -24.43 -26.91
C LYS A 429 -7.66 -23.85 -25.64
N ALA A 430 -7.74 -24.62 -24.57
CA ALA A 430 -7.18 -24.28 -23.28
C ALA A 430 -6.39 -25.45 -22.69
N ARG A 431 -5.40 -25.14 -21.87
CA ARG A 431 -4.70 -26.09 -21.01
C ARG A 431 -4.85 -25.63 -19.57
N ILE A 432 -5.40 -26.49 -18.72
CA ILE A 432 -5.53 -26.24 -17.29
C ILE A 432 -4.52 -27.12 -16.57
N ASP A 433 -3.64 -26.53 -15.76
CA ASP A 433 -2.68 -27.26 -14.92
C ASP A 433 -2.86 -26.89 -13.45
N ALA A 434 -1.94 -27.37 -12.58
CA ALA A 434 -2.02 -27.15 -11.14
C ALA A 434 -1.89 -25.67 -10.71
N THR A 435 -1.48 -24.79 -11.61
CA THR A 435 -1.11 -23.40 -11.33
C THR A 435 -1.81 -22.37 -12.20
N GLY A 436 -2.30 -22.73 -13.38
CA GLY A 436 -2.91 -21.77 -14.31
C GLY A 436 -3.83 -22.37 -15.38
N ILE A 437 -4.57 -21.48 -16.04
CA ILE A 437 -5.34 -21.75 -17.25
C ILE A 437 -4.64 -21.00 -18.39
N CYS A 438 -4.23 -21.73 -19.42
CA CYS A 438 -3.69 -21.17 -20.65
C CYS A 438 -4.73 -21.26 -21.75
N VAL A 439 -5.11 -20.15 -22.36
CA VAL A 439 -6.00 -20.05 -23.51
C VAL A 439 -5.18 -19.62 -24.72
N GLY A 440 -5.06 -20.51 -25.72
CA GLY A 440 -4.09 -20.31 -26.80
C GLY A 440 -2.67 -20.18 -26.25
N SER A 441 -2.02 -19.04 -26.52
CA SER A 441 -0.68 -18.71 -25.99
C SER A 441 -0.71 -17.90 -24.69
N GLU A 442 -1.87 -17.43 -24.24
CA GLU A 442 -2.00 -16.59 -23.05
C GLU A 442 -2.26 -17.46 -21.82
N CYS A 443 -1.51 -17.25 -20.74
CA CYS A 443 -1.67 -18.01 -19.50
C CYS A 443 -1.97 -17.07 -18.33
N GLY A 444 -2.98 -17.43 -17.53
CA GLY A 444 -3.34 -16.73 -16.30
C GLY A 444 -3.39 -17.68 -15.11
N GLY A 445 -2.97 -17.20 -13.95
CA GLY A 445 -3.24 -17.86 -12.68
C GLY A 445 -4.72 -17.81 -12.33
N TYR A 446 -5.16 -18.74 -11.48
CA TYR A 446 -6.51 -18.76 -10.94
C TYR A 446 -6.49 -19.07 -9.45
N ASP A 447 -7.53 -18.60 -8.77
CA ASP A 447 -7.84 -18.97 -7.41
C ASP A 447 -9.04 -19.90 -7.36
N VAL A 448 -8.95 -20.92 -6.52
CA VAL A 448 -10.11 -21.74 -6.17
C VAL A 448 -10.91 -20.95 -5.13
N ALA A 449 -11.98 -20.31 -5.59
CA ALA A 449 -12.89 -19.51 -4.77
C ALA A 449 -13.84 -20.39 -3.93
N GLY A 450 -14.06 -21.64 -4.35
CA GLY A 450 -14.87 -22.61 -3.62
C GLY A 450 -14.79 -24.00 -4.25
N GLN A 451 -15.09 -25.04 -3.47
CA GLN A 451 -15.25 -26.41 -3.96
C GLN A 451 -16.44 -27.10 -3.30
N GLY A 452 -17.08 -27.99 -4.05
CA GLY A 452 -18.23 -28.75 -3.57
C GLY A 452 -19.38 -27.84 -3.18
N GLU A 453 -19.80 -27.91 -1.91
CA GLU A 453 -20.90 -27.10 -1.38
C GLU A 453 -20.62 -25.58 -1.44
N ASP A 454 -19.34 -25.18 -1.46
CA ASP A 454 -18.91 -23.77 -1.60
C ASP A 454 -18.80 -23.33 -3.08
N ALA A 455 -19.11 -24.20 -4.05
CA ALA A 455 -19.12 -23.91 -5.49
C ALA A 455 -20.49 -24.25 -6.12
N PRO A 456 -21.58 -23.58 -5.70
CA PRO A 456 -22.90 -23.87 -6.23
C PRO A 456 -23.00 -23.51 -7.72
N PHE A 457 -23.83 -24.26 -8.44
CA PHE A 457 -24.22 -23.96 -9.82
C PHE A 457 -25.74 -24.13 -9.98
N ASP A 458 -26.35 -23.31 -10.83
CA ASP A 458 -27.81 -23.38 -11.08
C ASP A 458 -28.14 -24.62 -11.93
N PRO A 459 -28.98 -25.56 -11.45
CA PRO A 459 -29.44 -26.69 -12.25
C PRO A 459 -30.14 -26.29 -13.56
N LYS A 460 -30.68 -25.07 -13.66
CA LYS A 460 -31.27 -24.54 -14.89
C LYS A 460 -30.23 -24.31 -15.99
N GLU A 461 -29.02 -23.88 -15.64
CA GLU A 461 -27.92 -23.70 -16.60
C GLU A 461 -27.49 -25.04 -17.20
N VAL A 462 -27.38 -26.08 -16.36
CA VAL A 462 -27.12 -27.45 -16.81
C VAL A 462 -28.20 -27.95 -17.77
N LYS A 463 -29.46 -27.74 -17.41
CA LYS A 463 -30.61 -28.14 -18.24
C LYS A 463 -30.63 -27.39 -19.57
N ALA A 464 -30.35 -26.09 -19.56
CA ALA A 464 -30.29 -25.24 -20.75
C ALA A 464 -29.18 -25.66 -21.71
N ALA A 465 -28.04 -26.12 -21.18
CA ALA A 465 -26.92 -26.64 -21.97
C ALA A 465 -27.18 -28.05 -22.54
N GLY A 466 -28.26 -28.74 -22.15
CA GLY A 466 -28.61 -30.07 -22.66
C GLY A 466 -27.61 -31.17 -22.27
N VAL A 467 -26.89 -30.98 -21.17
CA VAL A 467 -25.84 -31.90 -20.68
C VAL A 467 -26.25 -32.58 -19.37
N SER A 468 -25.61 -33.70 -19.06
CA SER A 468 -25.81 -34.43 -17.80
C SER A 468 -24.61 -34.26 -16.86
N PRO A 469 -24.78 -33.77 -15.63
CA PRO A 469 -23.71 -33.71 -14.62
C PRO A 469 -23.14 -35.09 -14.32
N ALA A 470 -21.87 -35.15 -13.92
CA ALA A 470 -21.27 -36.37 -13.40
C ALA A 470 -21.92 -36.78 -12.06
N PRO A 471 -21.81 -38.06 -11.65
CA PRO A 471 -22.17 -38.47 -10.29
C PRO A 471 -21.45 -37.60 -9.26
N ASN A 472 -22.20 -37.08 -8.28
CA ASN A 472 -21.70 -36.15 -7.25
C ASN A 472 -21.14 -34.83 -7.79
N ALA A 473 -21.57 -34.35 -8.98
CA ALA A 473 -21.07 -33.09 -9.55
C ALA A 473 -21.17 -31.89 -8.58
N ALA A 474 -22.24 -31.78 -7.78
CA ALA A 474 -22.37 -30.74 -6.75
C ALA A 474 -21.26 -30.79 -5.70
N LYS A 475 -20.73 -31.97 -5.37
CA LYS A 475 -19.61 -32.14 -4.42
C LYS A 475 -18.24 -32.01 -5.09
N GLN A 476 -18.19 -32.03 -6.42
CA GLN A 476 -16.95 -31.97 -7.20
C GLN A 476 -16.76 -30.63 -7.91
N ALA A 477 -17.81 -29.80 -8.01
CA ALA A 477 -17.76 -28.51 -8.67
C ALA A 477 -16.70 -27.61 -8.03
N VAL A 478 -16.09 -26.75 -8.85
CA VAL A 478 -15.03 -25.86 -8.42
C VAL A 478 -15.32 -24.47 -8.95
N SER A 479 -15.38 -23.48 -8.07
CA SER A 479 -15.44 -22.08 -8.47
C SER A 479 -14.03 -21.53 -8.64
N LEU A 480 -13.75 -20.93 -9.79
CA LEU A 480 -12.46 -20.35 -10.15
C LEU A 480 -12.59 -18.84 -10.32
N ALA A 481 -11.81 -18.07 -9.57
CA ALA A 481 -11.65 -16.64 -9.76
C ALA A 481 -10.33 -16.39 -10.52
N PRO A 482 -10.37 -15.90 -11.76
CA PRO A 482 -9.16 -15.44 -12.42
C PRO A 482 -8.54 -14.27 -11.63
N VAL A 483 -7.22 -14.28 -11.42
CA VAL A 483 -6.52 -13.28 -10.58
C VAL A 483 -6.74 -11.83 -11.09
N SER A 484 -7.06 -11.65 -12.36
CA SER A 484 -7.33 -10.36 -13.00
C SER A 484 -8.83 -10.00 -13.13
N ALA A 485 -9.76 -10.86 -12.72
CA ALA A 485 -11.19 -10.69 -12.97
C ALA A 485 -11.99 -10.53 -11.67
N GLY A 486 -12.90 -9.56 -11.64
CA GLY A 486 -13.79 -9.29 -10.49
C GLY A 486 -14.97 -10.26 -10.34
N PHE A 487 -14.90 -11.47 -10.92
CA PHE A 487 -15.97 -12.47 -10.88
C PHE A 487 -15.39 -13.89 -10.85
N SER A 488 -16.19 -14.87 -10.44
CA SER A 488 -15.83 -16.29 -10.40
C SER A 488 -16.64 -17.13 -11.41
N LEU A 489 -16.01 -18.15 -11.98
CA LEU A 489 -16.62 -19.11 -12.89
C LEU A 489 -16.70 -20.48 -12.24
N THR A 490 -17.87 -21.14 -12.29
CA THR A 490 -18.03 -22.48 -11.70
C THR A 490 -17.85 -23.57 -12.74
N MET A 491 -16.87 -24.44 -12.51
CA MET A 491 -16.52 -25.61 -13.32
C MET A 491 -17.30 -26.83 -12.81
N VAL A 492 -18.27 -27.29 -13.60
CA VAL A 492 -19.14 -28.42 -13.26
C VAL A 492 -18.74 -29.66 -14.05
N PRO A 493 -18.31 -30.76 -13.40
CA PRO A 493 -17.96 -31.98 -14.12
C PRO A 493 -19.19 -32.64 -14.72
N LEU A 494 -19.08 -33.07 -15.97
CA LEU A 494 -20.14 -33.72 -16.73
C LEU A 494 -19.87 -35.22 -16.92
N THR A 495 -20.94 -35.96 -17.21
CA THR A 495 -20.83 -37.35 -17.66
C THR A 495 -20.01 -37.38 -18.97
N GLY A 496 -19.05 -38.31 -19.06
CA GLY A 496 -18.10 -38.38 -20.19
C GLY A 496 -16.81 -37.58 -20.01
N GLY A 497 -16.62 -36.89 -18.87
CA GLY A 497 -15.36 -36.23 -18.53
C GLY A 497 -15.16 -34.84 -19.15
N ASN A 498 -16.23 -34.26 -19.70
CA ASN A 498 -16.33 -32.86 -20.14
C ASN A 498 -16.67 -31.94 -18.96
N VAL A 499 -16.62 -30.62 -19.18
CA VAL A 499 -16.89 -29.62 -18.15
C VAL A 499 -17.87 -28.59 -18.66
N LEU A 500 -18.87 -28.25 -17.83
CA LEU A 500 -19.71 -27.08 -18.05
C LEU A 500 -19.16 -25.92 -17.22
N VAL A 501 -18.89 -24.81 -17.87
CA VAL A 501 -18.56 -23.53 -17.22
C VAL A 501 -19.85 -22.76 -17.01
N THR A 502 -20.12 -22.39 -15.77
CA THR A 502 -21.36 -21.74 -15.30
C THR A 502 -21.03 -20.43 -14.57
N GLY A 503 -22.05 -19.63 -14.25
CA GLY A 503 -21.85 -18.30 -13.63
C GLY A 503 -21.63 -17.17 -14.64
N THR A 504 -22.08 -17.38 -15.87
CA THR A 504 -22.05 -16.42 -16.98
C THR A 504 -23.45 -16.28 -17.57
N ALA A 505 -23.69 -15.28 -18.41
CA ALA A 505 -24.97 -15.15 -19.11
C ALA A 505 -25.31 -16.36 -20.00
N LYS A 506 -24.29 -17.09 -20.50
CA LYS A 506 -24.43 -18.31 -21.32
C LYS A 506 -23.41 -19.37 -20.88
N PRO A 507 -23.86 -20.54 -20.38
CA PRO A 507 -22.95 -21.62 -20.01
C PRO A 507 -22.11 -22.11 -21.19
N LEU A 508 -20.85 -22.44 -20.94
CA LEU A 508 -19.91 -22.89 -21.97
C LEU A 508 -19.50 -24.35 -21.75
N LEU A 509 -19.53 -25.15 -22.81
CA LEU A 509 -19.09 -26.54 -22.77
C LEU A 509 -17.61 -26.66 -23.16
N LEU A 510 -16.77 -27.09 -22.23
CA LEU A 510 -15.39 -27.51 -22.49
C LEU A 510 -15.34 -29.02 -22.74
N LYS A 511 -14.84 -29.40 -23.91
CA LYS A 511 -14.62 -30.79 -24.31
C LYS A 511 -13.18 -31.18 -24.07
N ARG A 512 -12.96 -32.32 -23.44
CA ARG A 512 -11.59 -32.80 -23.19
C ARG A 512 -10.93 -33.22 -24.50
N GLU A 513 -9.72 -32.77 -24.75
CA GLU A 513 -8.98 -33.21 -25.94
C GLU A 513 -8.51 -34.66 -25.77
N GLY A 514 -8.67 -35.47 -26.82
CA GLY A 514 -8.22 -36.87 -26.87
C GLY A 514 -9.17 -37.90 -26.26
N LYS A 515 -10.43 -37.53 -25.97
CA LYS A 515 -11.50 -38.45 -25.56
C LYS A 515 -12.74 -38.34 -26.43
#